data_AF-A0A223EL83-F1
#
_entry.id   AF-A0A223EL83-F1
#
_cell.length_a   1.000
_cell.length_b   1.000
_cell.length_c   1.000
_cell.angle_alpha   90.00
_cell.angle_beta   90.00
_cell.angle_gamma   90.00
#
_symmetry.space_group_name_H-M   'P 1'
#
loop_
_entity.id
_entity.type
_entity.pdbx_description
1 polymer ?
#
loop_
_entity_poly.entity_id
_entity_poly.type
_entity_poly.pdbx_seq_one_letter_code
_entity_poly.pdbx_strand_id
1 'polypeptide(L)'
;MSWEVMTSNDYPCKCGKGTYTYISEMDDWSRSREEYILNCDYCKEKYVFSEGSFISNEVVKITTKFHKQIDKYVDELNDYMKNTYDSSWLMLFNSCKTKKDYWNRLVRIKKELGIYSHSLGTFYKDVKGYESIENYLLQLFYSYSTYKETDHHIFDRLVKLMDISDKQIQEIKTQISIVYIEMKEELKTVT
;
A
#
# COMPACT_ATOMS: atom_id res chain seq x y z
N MET A 1 7.56 -29.96 -7.61
CA MET A 1 6.24 -29.77 -6.95
C MET A 1 5.25 -29.52 -8.06
N SER A 2 4.34 -30.47 -8.27
CA SER A 2 3.31 -30.40 -9.30
C SER A 2 2.01 -29.88 -8.71
N TRP A 3 1.25 -29.13 -9.51
CA TRP A 3 -0.13 -28.77 -9.22
C TRP A 3 -1.03 -29.83 -9.84
N GLU A 4 -2.00 -30.35 -9.09
CA GLU A 4 -3.01 -31.29 -9.58
C GLU A 4 -4.30 -30.55 -9.90
N VAL A 5 -4.82 -30.73 -11.11
CA VAL A 5 -6.10 -30.13 -11.51
C VAL A 5 -7.24 -30.86 -10.82
N MET A 6 -7.90 -30.18 -9.89
CA MET A 6 -9.06 -30.67 -9.14
C MET A 6 -10.34 -30.52 -9.94
N THR A 7 -10.47 -29.43 -10.70
CA THR A 7 -11.65 -29.15 -11.52
C THR A 7 -11.25 -28.34 -12.74
N SER A 8 -11.80 -28.69 -13.90
CA SER A 8 -11.69 -27.91 -15.13
C SER A 8 -13.06 -27.88 -15.79
N ASN A 9 -13.72 -26.72 -15.79
CA ASN A 9 -15.06 -26.55 -16.33
C ASN A 9 -15.10 -25.40 -17.32
N ASP A 10 -15.76 -25.63 -18.45
CA ASP A 10 -16.08 -24.59 -19.42
C ASP A 10 -17.45 -24.00 -19.14
N TYR A 11 -17.49 -22.67 -19.06
CA TYR A 11 -18.70 -21.90 -18.85
C TYR A 11 -18.97 -20.98 -20.04
N PRO A 12 -20.24 -20.73 -20.38
CA PRO A 12 -20.57 -19.77 -21.43
C PRO A 12 -20.08 -18.37 -21.03
N CYS A 13 -19.47 -17.67 -21.99
CA CYS A 13 -19.06 -16.29 -21.81
C CYS A 13 -20.30 -15.39 -21.68
N LYS A 14 -20.22 -14.32 -20.89
CA LYS A 14 -21.33 -13.35 -20.72
C LYS A 14 -21.84 -12.75 -22.04
N CYS A 15 -21.00 -12.66 -23.06
CA CYS A 15 -21.42 -12.16 -24.37
C CYS A 15 -22.20 -13.18 -25.23
N GLY A 16 -22.24 -14.45 -24.82
CA GLY A 16 -22.89 -15.55 -25.56
C GLY A 16 -22.13 -16.05 -26.79
N LYS A 17 -20.97 -15.49 -27.13
CA LYS A 17 -20.20 -15.81 -28.36
C LYS A 17 -19.00 -16.73 -28.15
N GLY A 18 -18.90 -17.40 -27.01
CA GLY A 18 -17.78 -18.28 -26.69
C GLY A 18 -17.84 -18.77 -25.24
N THR A 19 -16.73 -19.28 -24.73
CA THR A 19 -16.62 -19.82 -23.37
C THR A 19 -15.47 -19.20 -22.59
N TYR A 20 -15.43 -19.44 -21.29
CA TYR A 20 -14.23 -19.32 -20.47
C TYR A 20 -14.05 -20.61 -19.67
N THR A 21 -12.80 -21.02 -19.47
CA THR A 21 -12.45 -22.20 -18.67
C THR A 21 -12.07 -21.74 -17.26
N TYR A 22 -12.66 -22.38 -16.27
CA TYR A 22 -12.25 -22.29 -14.87
C TYR A 22 -11.41 -23.52 -14.53
N ILE A 23 -10.22 -23.31 -14.00
CA ILE A 23 -9.31 -24.35 -13.57
C ILE A 23 -9.03 -24.14 -12.08
N SER A 24 -9.29 -25.16 -11.26
CA SER A 24 -8.94 -25.21 -9.85
C SER A 24 -7.86 -26.27 -9.67
N GLU A 25 -6.75 -25.88 -9.08
CA GLU A 25 -5.61 -26.75 -8.81
C GLU A 25 -5.29 -26.79 -7.32
N MET A 26 -4.77 -27.93 -6.86
CA MET A 26 -4.29 -28.13 -5.50
C MET A 26 -2.90 -28.79 -5.51
N ASP A 27 -2.04 -28.43 -4.57
CA ASP A 27 -0.75 -29.09 -4.38
C ASP A 27 -0.77 -30.09 -3.20
N ASP A 28 0.32 -30.86 -3.04
CA ASP A 28 0.51 -31.82 -1.96
C ASP A 28 0.42 -31.20 -0.54
N TRP A 29 0.47 -29.87 -0.45
CA TRP A 29 0.41 -29.09 0.79
C TRP A 29 -0.97 -28.47 1.01
N SER A 30 -1.98 -28.92 0.26
CA SER A 30 -3.35 -28.40 0.30
C SER A 30 -3.46 -26.90 0.03
N ARG A 31 -2.51 -26.33 -0.71
CA ARG A 31 -2.65 -24.97 -1.26
C ARG A 31 -3.47 -25.07 -2.52
N SER A 32 -4.42 -24.15 -2.69
CA SER A 32 -5.25 -24.07 -3.89
C SER A 32 -4.92 -22.83 -4.70
N ARG A 33 -5.04 -22.94 -6.03
CA ARG A 33 -5.08 -21.78 -6.93
C ARG A 33 -6.18 -21.95 -7.94
N GLU A 34 -6.67 -20.81 -8.42
CA GLU A 34 -7.71 -20.74 -9.44
C GLU A 34 -7.18 -19.96 -10.64
N GLU A 35 -7.44 -20.48 -11.83
CA GLU A 35 -7.11 -19.85 -13.10
C GLU A 35 -8.37 -19.76 -13.97
N TYR A 36 -8.52 -18.63 -14.66
CA TYR A 36 -9.65 -18.37 -15.55
C TYR A 36 -9.11 -18.01 -16.93
N ILE A 37 -9.40 -18.86 -17.93
CA ILE A 37 -8.91 -18.71 -19.31
C ILE A 37 -10.08 -18.26 -20.18
N LEU A 38 -9.97 -17.07 -20.77
CA LEU A 38 -10.99 -16.53 -21.66
C LEU A 38 -10.78 -17.05 -23.10
N ASN A 39 -11.60 -18.03 -23.50
CA ASN A 39 -11.55 -18.63 -24.84
C ASN A 39 -12.42 -17.90 -25.88
N CYS A 40 -13.14 -16.85 -25.48
CA CYS A 40 -13.96 -16.06 -26.39
C CYS A 40 -13.12 -14.97 -27.06
N ASP A 41 -12.78 -15.13 -28.34
CA ASP A 41 -11.97 -14.16 -29.12
C ASP A 41 -12.51 -12.73 -29.03
N TYR A 42 -13.84 -12.57 -29.10
CA TYR A 42 -14.49 -11.27 -28.98
C TYR A 42 -14.26 -10.59 -27.62
N CYS A 43 -14.31 -11.37 -26.53
CA CYS A 43 -14.10 -10.83 -25.18
C CYS A 43 -12.62 -10.75 -24.82
N LYS A 44 -11.75 -11.56 -25.42
CA LYS A 44 -10.30 -11.56 -25.18
C LYS A 44 -9.65 -10.24 -25.57
N GLU A 45 -10.15 -9.57 -26.60
CA GLU A 45 -9.70 -8.22 -26.99
C GLU A 45 -10.23 -7.11 -26.09
N LYS A 46 -11.31 -7.36 -25.34
CA LYS A 46 -12.05 -6.32 -24.60
C LYS A 46 -11.92 -6.43 -23.09
N TYR A 47 -11.59 -7.60 -22.56
CA TYR A 47 -11.62 -7.89 -21.14
C TYR A 47 -10.37 -8.65 -20.71
N VAL A 48 -9.93 -8.38 -19.49
CA VAL A 48 -8.85 -9.08 -18.80
C VAL A 48 -9.40 -9.60 -17.48
N PHE A 49 -8.97 -10.80 -17.09
CA PHE A 49 -9.33 -11.35 -15.79
C PHE A 49 -8.40 -10.78 -14.71
N SER A 50 -8.97 -10.17 -13.69
CA SER A 50 -8.24 -9.60 -12.55
C SER A 50 -9.08 -9.72 -11.29
N GLU A 51 -8.46 -10.16 -10.19
CA GLU A 51 -9.07 -10.24 -8.85
C GLU A 51 -10.42 -10.97 -8.81
N GLY A 52 -10.54 -12.10 -9.53
CA GLY A 52 -11.77 -12.89 -9.53
C GLY A 52 -12.86 -12.40 -10.50
N SER A 53 -12.59 -11.40 -11.33
CA SER A 53 -13.58 -10.83 -12.25
C SER A 53 -13.00 -10.44 -13.62
N PHE A 54 -13.86 -10.40 -14.64
CA PHE A 54 -13.50 -9.86 -15.95
C PHE A 54 -13.72 -8.34 -15.96
N ILE A 55 -12.64 -7.60 -16.16
CA ILE A 55 -12.62 -6.13 -16.21
C ILE A 55 -12.34 -5.69 -17.64
N SER A 56 -12.99 -4.61 -18.11
CA SER A 56 -12.75 -4.13 -19.47
C SER A 56 -11.33 -3.55 -19.61
N ASN A 57 -10.74 -3.69 -20.79
CA ASN A 57 -9.44 -3.11 -21.13
C ASN A 57 -9.45 -1.58 -21.03
N GLU A 58 -10.61 -0.94 -21.23
CA GLU A 58 -10.79 0.49 -21.03
C GLU A 58 -10.66 0.86 -19.55
N VAL A 59 -11.33 0.13 -18.65
CA VAL A 59 -11.19 0.31 -17.20
C VAL A 59 -9.73 0.14 -16.78
N VAL A 60 -9.04 -0.90 -17.26
CA VAL A 60 -7.61 -1.12 -16.96
C VAL A 60 -6.73 0.05 -17.45
N LYS A 61 -7.00 0.58 -18.65
CA LYS A 61 -6.26 1.73 -19.19
C LYS A 61 -6.47 2.98 -18.34
N ILE A 62 -7.72 3.26 -17.96
CA ILE A 62 -8.10 4.41 -17.12
C ILE A 62 -7.41 4.29 -15.75
N THR A 63 -7.58 3.17 -15.05
CA THR A 63 -6.97 2.98 -13.73
C THR A 63 -5.45 3.06 -13.78
N THR A 64 -4.81 2.44 -14.78
CA THR A 64 -3.34 2.50 -14.93
C THR A 64 -2.84 3.93 -15.15
N LYS A 65 -3.54 4.72 -15.97
CA LYS A 65 -3.20 6.13 -16.22
C LYS A 65 -3.26 6.95 -14.93
N PHE A 66 -4.35 6.84 -14.19
CA PHE A 66 -4.55 7.63 -12.97
C PHE A 66 -3.68 7.16 -11.80
N HIS A 67 -3.50 5.85 -11.62
CA HIS A 67 -2.59 5.32 -10.59
C HIS A 67 -1.17 5.83 -10.78
N LYS A 68 -0.65 5.89 -12.02
CA LYS A 68 0.67 6.49 -12.27
C LYS A 68 0.77 7.96 -11.83
N GLN A 69 -0.32 8.72 -11.99
CA GLN A 69 -0.35 10.12 -11.59
C GLN A 69 -0.45 10.25 -10.06
N ILE A 70 -1.26 9.42 -9.42
CA ILE A 70 -1.34 9.31 -7.96
C ILE A 70 0.03 8.93 -7.37
N ASP A 71 0.66 7.88 -7.91
CA ASP A 71 1.95 7.37 -7.45
C ASP A 71 2.99 8.49 -7.44
N LYS A 72 3.02 9.31 -8.50
CA LYS A 72 3.90 10.49 -8.57
C LYS A 72 3.69 11.46 -7.39
N TYR A 73 2.44 11.79 -7.06
CA TYR A 73 2.16 12.71 -5.93
C TYR A 73 2.41 12.06 -4.57
N VAL A 74 2.18 10.74 -4.45
CA VAL A 74 2.51 9.98 -3.24
C VAL A 74 4.02 9.95 -3.02
N ASP A 75 4.80 9.71 -4.06
CA ASP A 75 6.27 9.76 -4.02
C ASP A 75 6.76 11.16 -3.64
N GLU A 76 6.21 12.21 -4.27
CA GLU A 76 6.51 13.61 -3.93
C GLU A 76 6.23 13.92 -2.45
N LEU A 77 5.08 13.48 -1.93
CA LEU A 77 4.72 13.68 -0.52
C LEU A 77 5.68 12.94 0.41
N ASN A 78 6.00 11.69 0.08
CA ASN A 78 6.88 10.85 0.88
C ASN A 78 8.30 11.43 0.93
N ASP A 79 8.81 11.89 -0.20
CA ASP A 79 10.13 12.52 -0.27
C ASP A 79 10.14 13.88 0.44
N TYR A 80 9.08 14.67 0.29
CA TYR A 80 8.92 15.93 1.02
C TYR A 80 8.95 15.71 2.54
N MET A 81 8.22 14.72 3.03
CA MET A 81 8.17 14.38 4.45
C MET A 81 9.55 13.99 5.01
N LYS A 82 10.27 13.11 4.31
CA LYS A 82 11.62 12.69 4.69
C LYS A 82 12.56 13.89 4.76
N ASN A 83 12.67 14.63 3.65
CA ASN A 83 13.65 15.71 3.52
C ASN A 83 13.39 16.88 4.47
N THR A 84 12.14 17.10 4.88
CA THR A 84 11.75 18.28 5.67
C THR A 84 11.71 17.99 7.17
N TYR A 85 11.29 16.79 7.58
CA TYR A 85 10.88 16.52 8.97
C TYR A 85 11.78 15.54 9.75
N ASP A 86 12.85 15.00 9.14
CA ASP A 86 13.79 14.11 9.82
C ASP A 86 14.38 14.71 11.10
N SER A 87 14.82 15.97 11.02
CA SER A 87 15.39 16.67 12.17
C SER A 87 14.33 16.88 13.26
N SER A 88 13.13 17.30 12.88
CA SER A 88 12.00 17.49 13.80
C SER A 88 11.60 16.18 14.49
N TRP A 89 11.63 15.06 13.77
CA TRP A 89 11.40 13.74 14.35
C TRP A 89 12.45 13.39 15.40
N LEU A 90 13.73 13.57 15.11
CA LEU A 90 14.81 13.32 16.06
C LEU A 90 14.73 14.23 17.29
N MET A 91 14.28 15.49 17.12
CA MET A 91 14.09 16.42 18.22
C MET A 91 13.10 15.92 19.29
N LEU A 92 12.15 15.04 18.93
CA LEU A 92 11.24 14.41 19.89
C LEU A 92 11.95 13.55 20.95
N PHE A 93 13.23 13.24 20.70
CA PHE A 93 14.07 12.41 21.55
C PHE A 93 15.25 13.16 22.18
N ASN A 94 15.40 14.48 21.98
CA ASN A 94 16.54 15.26 22.50
C ASN A 94 16.75 15.16 24.02
N SER A 95 15.71 14.88 24.79
CA SER A 95 15.81 14.69 26.25
C SER A 95 16.31 13.30 26.66
N CYS A 96 16.43 12.35 25.73
CA CYS A 96 16.78 10.96 26.02
C CYS A 96 18.30 10.80 26.16
N LYS A 97 18.74 10.24 27.29
CA LYS A 97 20.17 10.06 27.58
C LYS A 97 20.62 8.61 27.46
N THR A 98 19.71 7.67 27.70
CA THR A 98 19.99 6.23 27.66
C THR A 98 19.11 5.51 26.64
N LYS A 99 19.56 4.37 26.11
CA LYS A 99 18.77 3.54 25.18
C LYS A 99 17.39 3.18 25.75
N LYS A 100 17.28 3.01 27.07
CA LYS A 100 16.01 2.74 27.76
C LYS A 100 15.07 3.95 27.70
N ASP A 101 15.59 5.18 27.79
CA ASP A 101 14.79 6.41 27.66
C ASP A 101 14.20 6.53 26.25
N TYR A 102 15.02 6.29 25.23
CA TYR A 102 14.57 6.25 23.84
C TYR A 102 13.46 5.19 23.64
N TRP A 103 13.64 3.99 24.18
CA TRP A 103 12.60 2.95 24.13
C TRP A 103 11.31 3.40 24.81
N ASN A 104 11.38 3.93 26.03
CA ASN A 104 10.21 4.44 26.75
C ASN A 104 9.48 5.54 25.96
N ARG A 105 10.23 6.46 25.35
CA ARG A 105 9.68 7.52 24.51
C ARG A 105 9.01 6.94 23.27
N LEU A 106 9.67 6.02 22.59
CA LEU A 106 9.16 5.35 21.40
C LEU A 106 7.91 4.52 21.68
N VAL A 107 7.83 3.84 22.83
CA VAL A 107 6.62 3.10 23.26
C VAL A 107 5.42 4.03 23.35
N ARG A 108 5.61 5.23 23.91
CA ARG A 108 4.53 6.25 23.98
C ARG A 108 4.11 6.69 22.59
N ILE A 109 5.07 7.02 21.72
CA ILE A 109 4.80 7.42 20.34
C ILE A 109 4.06 6.31 19.58
N LYS A 110 4.53 5.06 19.65
CA LYS A 110 3.88 3.91 19.03
C LYS A 110 2.43 3.74 19.52
N LYS A 111 2.17 3.93 20.80
CA LYS A 111 0.81 3.90 21.36
C LYS A 111 -0.09 4.96 20.72
N GLU A 112 0.39 6.20 20.58
CA GLU A 112 -0.35 7.28 19.92
C GLU A 112 -0.60 7.00 18.42
N LEU A 113 0.36 6.35 17.76
CA LEU A 113 0.20 5.89 16.38
C LEU A 113 -0.73 4.68 16.26
N GLY A 114 -1.07 4.01 17.36
CA GLY A 114 -1.84 2.76 17.39
C GLY A 114 -1.04 1.53 16.96
N ILE A 115 0.27 1.57 17.08
CA ILE A 115 1.20 0.51 16.73
C ILE A 115 1.60 -0.27 17.98
N TYR A 116 1.65 -1.59 17.87
CA TYR A 116 2.13 -2.44 18.97
C TYR A 116 3.61 -2.19 19.27
N SER A 117 3.93 -2.03 20.55
CA SER A 117 5.30 -1.79 20.99
C SER A 117 6.06 -3.10 21.19
N HIS A 118 7.26 -3.18 20.62
CA HIS A 118 8.16 -4.29 20.88
C HIS A 118 8.69 -4.26 22.32
N SER A 119 9.10 -5.44 22.79
CA SER A 119 9.83 -5.57 24.05
C SER A 119 11.14 -4.77 24.02
N LEU A 120 11.64 -4.40 25.21
CA LEU A 120 12.93 -3.72 25.35
C LEU A 120 14.09 -4.54 24.75
N GLY A 121 14.05 -5.87 24.89
CA GLY A 121 15.07 -6.76 24.34
C GLY A 121 15.09 -6.78 22.81
N THR A 122 13.91 -6.78 22.18
CA THR A 122 13.77 -6.67 20.72
C THR A 122 14.31 -5.32 20.24
N PHE A 123 13.94 -4.22 20.91
CA PHE A 123 14.45 -2.89 20.58
C PHE A 123 15.98 -2.81 20.59
N TYR A 124 16.65 -3.41 21.58
CA TYR A 124 18.12 -3.43 21.60
C TYR A 124 18.74 -4.23 20.45
N LYS A 125 18.09 -5.33 20.04
CA LYS A 125 18.52 -6.10 18.85
C LYS A 125 18.35 -5.27 17.58
N ASP A 126 17.20 -4.61 17.42
CA ASP A 126 16.91 -3.78 16.26
C ASP A 126 17.94 -2.65 16.16
N VAL A 127 18.14 -1.86 17.23
CA VAL A 127 19.11 -0.74 17.24
C VAL A 127 20.53 -1.22 16.91
N LYS A 128 20.93 -2.43 17.33
CA LYS A 128 22.25 -2.99 17.00
C LYS A 128 22.40 -3.23 15.49
N GLY A 129 21.32 -3.57 14.79
CA GLY A 129 21.30 -3.79 13.34
C GLY A 129 21.44 -2.51 12.50
N TYR A 130 21.11 -1.34 13.05
CA TYR A 130 21.15 -0.05 12.35
C TYR A 130 22.38 0.82 12.67
N GLU A 131 23.38 0.24 13.34
CA GLU A 131 24.64 0.88 13.79
C GLU A 131 24.47 1.97 14.86
N SER A 132 23.46 2.83 14.73
CA SER A 132 23.13 3.91 15.67
C SER A 132 21.64 3.93 16.00
N ILE A 133 21.30 4.56 17.13
CA ILE A 133 19.90 4.75 17.52
C ILE A 133 19.19 5.77 16.63
N GLU A 134 19.89 6.80 16.17
CA GLU A 134 19.35 7.83 15.27
C GLU A 134 18.97 7.22 13.93
N ASN A 135 19.83 6.37 13.36
CA ASN A 135 19.53 5.64 12.12
C ASN A 135 18.30 4.75 12.29
N TYR A 136 18.20 4.02 13.41
CA TYR A 136 17.00 3.23 13.72
C TYR A 136 15.74 4.11 13.78
N LEU A 137 15.82 5.26 14.46
CA LEU A 137 14.69 6.18 14.59
C LEU A 137 14.27 6.80 13.26
N LEU A 138 15.22 7.18 12.40
CA LEU A 138 14.93 7.69 11.05
C LEU A 138 14.27 6.62 10.18
N GLN A 139 14.74 5.37 10.25
CA GLN A 139 14.11 4.27 9.52
C GLN A 139 12.66 4.01 9.98
N LEU A 140 12.39 4.14 11.29
CA LEU A 140 11.02 4.11 11.78
C LEU A 140 10.20 5.31 11.30
N PHE A 141 10.77 6.51 11.30
CA PHE A 141 10.10 7.70 10.77
C PHE A 141 9.71 7.50 9.31
N TYR A 142 10.64 7.07 8.45
CA TYR A 142 10.35 6.78 7.04
C TYR A 142 9.22 5.76 6.89
N SER A 143 9.21 4.73 7.73
CA SER A 143 8.12 3.75 7.72
C SER A 143 6.77 4.33 8.14
N TYR A 144 6.75 5.28 9.09
CA TYR A 144 5.51 5.87 9.62
C TYR A 144 5.01 7.05 8.78
N SER A 145 5.93 7.78 8.16
CA SER A 145 5.67 8.92 7.29
C SER A 145 5.42 8.49 5.83
N THR A 146 5.44 7.19 5.53
CA THR A 146 5.05 6.69 4.22
C THR A 146 3.54 6.80 4.09
N TYR A 147 3.09 7.70 3.22
CA TYR A 147 1.72 7.79 2.78
C TYR A 147 1.39 6.62 1.85
N LYS A 148 0.28 5.93 2.15
CA LYS A 148 -0.30 4.88 1.31
C LYS A 148 -1.76 5.22 1.07
N GLU A 149 -2.22 5.16 -0.17
CA GLU A 149 -3.61 5.45 -0.54
C GLU A 149 -4.61 4.76 0.41
N THR A 150 -4.51 3.44 0.51
CA THR A 150 -5.48 2.60 1.20
C THR A 150 -5.25 2.54 2.71
N ASP A 151 -4.12 3.07 3.20
CA ASP A 151 -3.69 2.90 4.59
C ASP A 151 -2.81 4.06 5.10
N HIS A 152 -3.37 5.27 5.12
CA HIS A 152 -2.66 6.49 5.56
C HIS A 152 -2.96 6.90 7.02
N HIS A 153 -3.58 6.04 7.82
CA HIS A 153 -3.94 6.39 9.20
C HIS A 153 -2.72 6.61 10.10
N ILE A 154 -1.63 5.85 9.90
CA ILE A 154 -0.37 6.02 10.63
C ILE A 154 0.25 7.37 10.26
N PHE A 155 0.28 7.69 8.96
CA PHE A 155 0.75 8.97 8.44
C PHE A 155 0.01 10.15 9.09
N ASP A 156 -1.32 10.14 9.06
CA ASP A 156 -2.13 11.22 9.61
C ASP A 156 -1.95 11.37 11.13
N ARG A 157 -1.84 10.26 11.86
CA ARG A 157 -1.52 10.27 13.30
C ARG A 157 -0.14 10.83 13.57
N LEU A 158 0.85 10.51 12.73
CA LEU A 158 2.21 11.04 12.85
C LEU A 158 2.25 12.54 12.62
N VAL A 159 1.62 13.03 11.54
CA VAL A 159 1.50 14.46 11.23
C VAL A 159 0.87 15.21 12.41
N LYS A 160 -0.20 14.65 12.99
CA LYS A 160 -0.85 15.22 14.19
C LYS A 160 0.05 15.17 15.42
N LEU A 161 0.74 14.05 15.67
CA LEU A 161 1.63 13.87 16.82
C LEU A 161 2.79 14.87 16.80
N MET A 162 3.28 15.18 15.60
CA MET A 162 4.35 16.14 15.36
C MET A 162 3.86 17.58 15.23
N ASP A 163 2.55 17.82 15.37
CA ASP A 163 1.89 19.13 15.21
C ASP A 163 2.23 19.82 13.88
N ILE A 164 2.29 19.03 12.80
CA ILE A 164 2.66 19.52 11.47
C ILE A 164 1.41 20.13 10.81
N SER A 165 1.41 21.46 10.69
CA SER A 165 0.43 22.22 9.91
C SER A 165 1.07 22.79 8.64
N ASP A 166 1.54 21.89 7.78
CA ASP A 166 2.24 22.25 6.53
C ASP A 166 1.29 22.39 5.34
N LYS A 167 1.33 23.55 4.69
CA LYS A 167 0.52 23.85 3.51
C LYS A 167 0.87 22.94 2.33
N GLN A 168 2.16 22.62 2.12
CA GLN A 168 2.61 21.77 1.02
C GLN A 168 2.04 20.36 1.13
N ILE A 169 2.01 19.79 2.34
CA ILE A 169 1.40 18.47 2.59
C ILE A 169 -0.09 18.50 2.22
N GLN A 170 -0.82 19.54 2.62
CA GLN A 170 -2.25 19.66 2.31
C GLN A 170 -2.50 19.85 0.82
N GLU A 171 -1.66 20.63 0.14
CA GLU A 171 -1.74 20.82 -1.31
C GLU A 171 -1.55 19.50 -2.05
N ILE A 172 -0.50 18.72 -1.71
CA ILE A 172 -0.25 17.42 -2.36
C ILE A 172 -1.40 16.44 -2.07
N LYS A 173 -1.89 16.34 -0.83
CA LYS A 173 -3.06 15.51 -0.49
C LYS A 173 -4.32 15.91 -1.27
N THR A 174 -4.48 17.21 -1.52
CA THR A 174 -5.59 17.73 -2.35
C THR A 174 -5.44 17.31 -3.80
N GLN A 175 -4.24 17.40 -4.38
CA GLN A 175 -3.98 16.92 -5.74
C GLN A 175 -4.28 15.43 -5.88
N ILE A 176 -3.80 14.60 -4.94
CA ILE A 176 -4.13 13.16 -4.90
C ILE A 176 -5.64 12.95 -4.93
N SER A 177 -6.38 13.69 -4.09
CA SER A 177 -7.84 13.59 -4.00
C SER A 177 -8.56 14.01 -5.29
N ILE A 178 -8.09 15.07 -5.96
CA ILE A 178 -8.63 15.51 -7.25
C ILE A 178 -8.47 14.41 -8.31
N VAL A 179 -7.27 13.82 -8.40
CA VAL A 179 -6.98 12.74 -9.36
C VAL A 179 -7.88 11.51 -9.13
N TYR A 180 -8.21 11.17 -7.88
CA TYR A 180 -9.19 10.12 -7.58
C TYR A 180 -10.61 10.46 -8.05
N ILE A 181 -11.04 11.71 -7.87
CA ILE A 181 -12.36 12.15 -8.30
C ILE A 181 -12.46 12.05 -9.82
N GLU A 182 -11.45 12.55 -10.54
CA GLU A 182 -11.34 12.46 -12.00
C GLU A 182 -11.35 11.01 -12.48
N MET A 183 -10.59 10.12 -11.82
CA MET A 183 -10.58 8.69 -12.12
C MET A 183 -11.99 8.08 -11.97
N LYS A 184 -12.69 8.37 -10.87
CA LYS A 184 -14.05 7.87 -10.62
C LYS A 184 -15.05 8.40 -11.63
N GLU A 185 -14.89 9.64 -12.09
CA GLU A 185 -15.74 10.22 -13.13
C GLU A 185 -15.49 9.59 -14.49
N GLU A 186 -14.23 9.39 -14.88
CA GLU A 186 -13.88 8.72 -16.14
C GLU A 186 -14.35 7.26 -16.15
N LEU A 187 -14.22 6.54 -15.03
CA LEU A 187 -14.70 5.16 -14.90
C LEU A 187 -16.21 5.04 -15.07
N LYS A 188 -17.02 6.00 -14.61
CA LYS A 188 -18.48 6.00 -14.81
C LYS A 188 -18.89 6.06 -16.28
N THR A 189 -18.01 6.51 -17.17
CA THR A 189 -18.32 6.62 -18.61
C THR A 189 -18.14 5.28 -19.35
N VAL A 190 -17.44 4.32 -18.74
CA VAL A 190 -17.10 3.02 -19.35
C VAL A 190 -17.70 1.80 -18.62
N THR A 191 -18.33 2.02 -17.46
CA THR A 191 -19.08 1.00 -16.69
C THR A 191 -20.57 1.13 -16.91
#